data_AF-A0A2M6GIB7-F1
#
_entry.id   AF-A0A2M6GIB7-F1
#
_cell.length_a   1.000
_cell.length_b   1.000
_cell.length_c   1.000
_cell.angle_alpha   90.00
_cell.angle_beta   90.00
_cell.angle_gamma   90.00
#
_symmetry.space_group_name_H-M   'P 1'
#
loop_
_entity.id
_entity.type
_entity.pdbx_description
1 polymer ?
#
loop_
_entity_poly.entity_id
_entity_poly.type
_entity_poly.pdbx_seq_one_letter_code
_entity_poly.pdbx_strand_id
1 'polypeptide(L)' 'MKNFFDYDANSPQERQERFANYPELSRFYIALSEELAQDEYENFVEAEKQSYYSFSPNTSNNQAQWIR' A
#
# COMPACT_ATOMS: atom_id res chain seq x y z
N MET A 1 -2.41 -11.05 -9.18
CA MET A 1 -1.20 -10.26 -8.87
C MET A 1 -1.26 -9.92 -7.39
N LYS A 2 -0.17 -10.14 -6.65
CA LYS A 2 -0.07 -9.68 -5.25
C LYS A 2 0.16 -8.17 -5.25
N ASN A 3 -0.57 -7.44 -4.43
CA ASN A 3 -0.44 -6.00 -4.27
C ASN A 3 0.62 -5.66 -3.22
N PHE A 4 1.02 -4.40 -3.13
CA PHE A 4 2.06 -3.95 -2.21
C PHE A 4 1.81 -4.32 -0.75
N PHE A 5 0.56 -4.27 -0.29
CA PHE A 5 0.16 -4.59 1.10
C PHE A 5 -0.07 -6.09 1.35
N ASP A 6 -0.03 -6.92 0.31
CA ASP A 6 -0.23 -8.37 0.45
C ASP A 6 1.07 -9.11 0.87
N TYR A 7 2.22 -8.43 0.82
CA TYR A 7 3.51 -8.99 1.26
C TYR A 7 3.67 -8.85 2.76
N ASP A 8 4.05 -9.93 3.44
CA ASP A 8 4.33 -9.88 4.88
C ASP A 8 5.66 -9.15 5.14
N ALA A 9 5.59 -8.02 5.85
CA ALA A 9 6.77 -7.27 6.28
C ALA A 9 7.64 -8.04 7.28
N ASN A 10 7.07 -9.01 8.01
CA ASN A 10 7.78 -9.83 8.99
C ASN A 10 8.62 -10.93 8.34
N SER A 11 8.28 -11.32 7.10
CA SER A 11 9.04 -12.30 6.33
C SER A 11 10.17 -11.62 5.54
N PRO A 12 11.45 -11.95 5.78
CA PRO A 12 12.57 -11.36 5.04
C PRO A 12 12.49 -11.65 3.53
N GLN A 13 11.98 -12.82 3.15
CA GLN A 13 11.83 -13.24 1.76
C GLN A 13 10.75 -12.42 1.05
N GLU A 14 9.55 -12.32 1.63
CA GLU A 14 8.47 -11.52 1.02
C GLU A 14 8.81 -10.04 0.97
N ARG A 15 9.61 -9.55 1.93
CA ARG A 15 10.13 -8.19 1.88
C ARG A 15 11.03 -7.98 0.66
N GLN A 16 11.95 -8.91 0.38
CA GLN A 16 12.79 -8.85 -0.82
C GLN A 16 11.96 -8.91 -2.10
N GLU A 17 10.93 -9.77 -2.14
CA GLU A 17 10.00 -9.84 -3.26
C GLU A 17 9.21 -8.53 -3.44
N ARG A 18 8.80 -7.89 -2.34
CA ARG A 18 8.15 -6.57 -2.38
C ARG A 18 9.09 -5.52 -2.96
N PHE A 19 10.35 -5.50 -2.54
CA PHE A 19 11.36 -4.59 -3.09
C PHE A 19 11.62 -4.83 -4.58
N ALA A 20 11.61 -6.08 -5.03
CA ALA A 20 11.80 -6.42 -6.44
C ALA A 20 10.59 -6.00 -7.30
N ASN A 21 9.37 -6.24 -6.81
CA ASN A 21 8.14 -5.95 -7.55
C ASN A 21 7.72 -4.46 -7.47
N TYR A 22 8.01 -3.80 -6.34
CA TYR A 22 7.61 -2.42 -6.05
C TYR A 22 8.79 -1.63 -5.46
N PRO A 23 9.87 -1.38 -6.24
CA PRO A 23 11.08 -0.74 -5.72
C PRO A 23 10.85 0.70 -5.25
N GLU A 24 10.19 1.52 -6.07
CA GLU A 24 9.93 2.93 -5.77
C GLU A 24 8.99 3.10 -4.56
N LEU A 25 7.89 2.33 -4.54
CA LEU A 25 6.96 2.36 -3.41
C LEU A 25 7.66 1.89 -2.12
N SER A 26 8.45 0.82 -2.19
CA SER A 26 9.16 0.33 -1.02
C SER A 26 10.15 1.36 -0.47
N ARG A 27 10.84 2.12 -1.33
CA ARG A 27 11.73 3.21 -0.92
C ARG A 27 10.97 4.38 -0.30
N PHE A 28 9.84 4.77 -0.89
CA PHE A 28 8.97 5.81 -0.34
C PHE A 28 8.55 5.48 1.09
N TYR A 29 8.06 4.27 1.33
CA TYR A 29 7.65 3.83 2.66
C TYR A 29 8.80 3.74 3.67
N ILE A 30 10.02 3.39 3.24
CA ILE A 30 11.20 3.49 4.11
C ILE A 30 11.44 4.94 4.50
N ALA A 31 11.54 5.85 3.53
CA ALA A 31 11.80 7.26 3.80
C ALA A 31 10.71 7.86 4.70
N LEU A 32 9.45 7.49 4.47
CA LEU A 32 8.32 7.91 5.30
C LEU A 32 8.46 7.45 6.76
N SER A 33 8.94 6.21 6.97
CA SER A 33 9.18 5.68 8.32
C SER A 33 10.36 6.33 9.04
N GLU A 34 11.28 6.94 8.31
CA GLU A 34 12.42 7.69 8.89
C GLU A 34 12.02 9.12 9.28
N GLU A 35 10.99 9.68 8.63
CA GLU A 35 10.54 11.06 8.84
C GLU A 35 9.40 11.18 9.85
N LEU A 36 8.50 10.18 9.91
CA LEU A 36 7.36 10.17 10.82
C LEU A 36 7.67 9.48 12.15
N ALA A 37 6.93 9.85 13.21
CA ALA A 37 6.90 9.05 14.41
C ALA A 37 6.28 7.66 14.11
N GLN A 38 6.69 6.64 14.86
CA GLN A 38 6.27 5.26 14.62
C GLN A 38 4.74 5.11 14.60
N ASP A 39 4.04 5.79 15.50
CA ASP A 39 2.58 5.79 15.59
C ASP A 39 1.90 6.47 14.40
N GLU A 40 2.48 7.59 13.92
CA GLU A 40 1.97 8.30 12.74
C GLU A 40 2.14 7.46 11.47
N TYR A 41 3.29 6.80 11.33
CA TYR A 41 3.57 5.89 10.22
C TYR A 41 2.61 4.70 10.21
N GLU A 42 2.36 4.06 11.37
CA GLU A 42 1.43 2.94 11.47
C GLU A 42 0.00 3.35 11.08
N ASN A 43 -0.47 4.49 11.59
CA ASN A 43 -1.78 5.04 11.24
C ASN A 43 -1.90 5.35 9.74
N PHE A 44 -0.84 5.91 9.14
CA PHE A 44 -0.80 6.19 7.71
C PHE A 44 -0.88 4.90 6.87
N VAL A 45 -0.04 3.90 7.18
CA VAL A 45 -0.02 2.62 6.45
C VAL A 45 -1.37 1.92 6.56
N GLU A 46 -2.01 1.95 7.72
CA GLU A 46 -3.33 1.37 7.91
C GLU A 46 -4.40 2.08 7.07
N ALA A 47 -4.42 3.42 7.09
CA ALA A 47 -5.35 4.22 6.30
C ALA A 47 -5.15 4.01 4.79
N GLU A 48 -3.91 3.91 4.31
CA GLU A 48 -3.64 3.64 2.89
C GLU A 48 -4.06 2.22 2.51
N LYS A 49 -3.78 1.23 3.37
CA LYS A 49 -4.22 -0.15 3.19
C LYS A 49 -5.75 -0.24 3.10
N GLN A 50 -6.47 0.38 4.02
CA GLN A 50 -7.93 0.42 4.01
C GLN A 50 -8.47 1.10 2.75
N SER A 51 -7.87 2.22 2.33
CA SER A 51 -8.23 2.93 1.11
C SER A 51 -8.02 2.06 -0.12
N TYR A 52 -6.90 1.35 -0.20
CA TYR A 52 -6.58 0.44 -1.31
C TYR A 52 -7.62 -0.69 -1.45
N TYR A 53 -7.97 -1.36 -0.36
CA TYR A 53 -8.98 -2.43 -0.41
C TYR A 53 -10.42 -1.90 -0.56
N SER A 54 -10.71 -0.68 -0.08
CA SER A 54 -12.03 -0.04 -0.26
C SER A 54 -12.26 0.37 -1.72
N PHE A 55 -11.20 0.75 -2.44
CA PHE A 55 -11.25 1.07 -3.86
C PHE A 55 -11.14 -0.14 -4.77
N SER A 56 -10.75 -1.31 -4.26
CA SER A 56 -10.76 -2.54 -5.06
C SER A 56 -12.20 -2.83 -5.45
N PRO A 57 -12.59 -2.68 -6.73
CA PRO A 57 -13.97 -2.76 -7.13
C PRO A 57 -14.41 -4.20 -6.94
N ASN A 58 -15.11 -4.47 -5.85
CA ASN A 58 -16.08 -5.55 -5.87
C ASN A 58 -17.02 -5.18 -7.03
N THR A 59 -17.08 -6.03 -8.03
CA THR A 59 -17.77 -5.85 -9.31
C THR A 59 -19.21 -5.34 -9.16
N SER A 60 -19.38 -4.03 -8.99
CA SER A 60 -20.66 -3.35 -9.12
C SER A 60 -20.48 -2.24 -10.14
N ASN A 61 -21.04 -2.49 -11.32
CA ASN A 61 -21.17 -1.57 -12.44
C ASN A 61 -21.75 -0.22 -12.02
N ASN A 62 -20.90 0.72 -11.60
CA ASN A 62 -21.25 2.12 -11.63
C ASN A 62 -20.08 2.87 -12.24
N GLN A 63 -20.24 3.19 -13.53
CA GLN A 63 -19.36 4.09 -14.24
C GLN A 63 -19.37 5.42 -13.52
N ALA A 64 -18.33 5.67 -12.71
CA ALA A 64 -18.02 6.99 -12.22
C ALA A 64 -17.58 7.84 -13.43
N GLN A 65 -18.55 8.40 -14.14
CA GLN A 65 -18.28 9.41 -15.15
C GLN A 65 -17.89 10.69 -14.41
N TRP A 66 -16.68 11.17 -14.70
CA TRP A 66 -16.25 12.50 -14.27
C TRP A 66 -17.19 13.51 -14.92
N ILE A 67 -17.88 14.30 -14.10
CA ILE A 67 -18.71 15.41 -14.59
C ILE A 67 -17.75 16.41 -15.25
N ARG A 68 -17.95 16.67 -16.54
CA ARG A 68 -17.19 17.63 -17.34
C ARG A 68 -17.85 19.01 -17.30
#